data_AF-A0A0M9E0U1-F1
#
_entry.id   AF-A0A0M9E0U1-F1
#
_cell.length_a   1.000
_cell.length_b   1.000
_cell.length_c   1.000
_cell.angle_alpha   90.00
_cell.angle_beta   90.00
_cell.angle_gamma   90.00
#
_symmetry.space_group_name_H-M   'P 1'
#
loop_
_entity.id
_entity.type
_entity.pdbx_description
1 polymer ?
#
loop_
_entity_poly.entity_id
_entity_poly.type
_entity_poly.pdbx_seq_one_letter_code
_entity_poly.pdbx_strand_id
1 'polypeptide(L)' 'MRILSPSKTKTVKVLCTSCKRRFYATFSLVQPNATGSGKVVTRCVYCKGLNLVEVPTMYINEARFKKQIQRIRKQFNIVT' A
#
# COMPACT_ATOMS: atom_id res chain seq x y z
N MET A 1 17.26 17.95 -22.52
CA MET A 1 17.18 16.99 -21.40
C MET A 1 15.75 16.94 -20.89
N ARG A 2 15.04 15.81 -21.01
CA ARG A 2 13.74 15.64 -20.34
C ARG A 2 14.02 15.37 -18.87
N ILE A 3 13.79 16.36 -18.03
CA ILE A 3 13.77 16.17 -16.58
C ILE A 3 12.55 15.29 -16.31
N LEU A 4 12.77 13.98 -16.17
CA LEU A 4 11.84 13.07 -15.52
C LEU A 4 11.75 13.55 -14.08
N SER A 5 10.83 14.47 -13.81
CA SER A 5 10.44 14.79 -12.44
C SER A 5 10.08 13.47 -11.77
N PRO A 6 10.73 13.10 -10.65
CA PRO A 6 10.42 11.83 -9.99
C PRO A 6 8.93 11.86 -9.69
N SER A 7 8.19 10.92 -10.28
CA SER A 7 6.75 10.88 -10.15
C SER A 7 6.43 10.81 -8.65
N LYS A 8 5.73 11.84 -8.15
CA LYS A 8 5.32 11.98 -6.74
C LYS A 8 4.42 10.83 -6.28
N THR A 9 4.04 9.94 -7.18
CA THR A 9 3.23 8.76 -6.92
C THR A 9 3.83 7.54 -7.63
N LYS A 10 3.51 6.36 -7.09
CA LYS A 10 3.78 5.04 -7.67
C LYS A 10 2.48 4.28 -7.78
N THR A 11 2.16 3.84 -9.00
CA THR A 11 1.02 2.97 -9.26
C THR A 11 1.48 1.54 -9.39
N VAL A 12 0.82 0.63 -8.66
CA VAL A 12 1.12 -0.81 -8.68
C VAL A 12 -0.15 -1.58 -9.06
N LYS A 13 0.02 -2.58 -9.92
CA LYS A 13 -1.05 -3.50 -10.30
C LYS A 13 -1.15 -4.62 -9.27
N VAL A 14 -2.31 -4.74 -8.64
CA VAL A 14 -2.55 -5.66 -7.53
C VAL A 14 -3.61 -6.67 -7.94
N LEU A 15 -3.34 -7.96 -7.74
CA LEU A 15 -4.34 -9.01 -7.85
C LEU A 15 -5.03 -9.18 -6.49
N CYS A 16 -6.35 -9.00 -6.43
CA CYS A 16 -7.07 -9.18 -5.19
C CYS A 16 -7.12 -10.66 -4.78
N THR A 17 -6.71 -11.00 -3.57
CA THR A 17 -6.76 -12.38 -3.06
C THR A 17 -8.20 -12.84 -2.79
N SER A 18 -9.10 -11.93 -2.40
CA SER A 18 -10.50 -12.26 -2.08
C SER A 18 -11.37 -12.47 -3.33
N CYS A 19 -11.36 -11.52 -4.28
CA CYS A 19 -12.26 -11.58 -5.46
C CYS A 19 -11.55 -11.89 -6.78
N LYS A 20 -10.23 -12.15 -6.74
CA LYS A 20 -9.37 -12.46 -7.91
C LYS A 20 -9.39 -11.44 -9.05
N ARG A 21 -9.95 -10.24 -8.84
CA ARG A 21 -9.89 -9.12 -9.79
C ARG A 21 -8.60 -8.33 -9.64
N ARG A 22 -8.06 -7.86 -10.75
CA ARG A 22 -6.90 -6.96 -10.77
C ARG A 22 -7.38 -5.52 -10.62
N PHE A 23 -6.66 -4.73 -9.84
CA PHE A 23 -6.90 -3.29 -9.69
C PHE A 23 -5.57 -2.54 -9.57
N TYR A 24 -5.61 -1.23 -9.74
CA TYR A 24 -4.44 -0.38 -9.58
C TYR A 24 -4.50 0.34 -8.23
N ALA A 25 -3.39 0.31 -7.49
CA ALA A 25 -3.23 1.03 -6.25
C ALA A 25 -2.14 2.09 -6.41
N THR A 26 -2.47 3.33 -6.10
CA THR A 26 -1.55 4.47 -6.21
C THR A 26 -1.08 4.90 -4.83
N PHE A 27 0.22 5.04 -4.67
CA PHE A 27 0.88 5.43 -3.43
C PHE A 27 1.66 6.72 -3.66
N SER A 28 1.49 7.73 -2.80
CA SER A 28 2.26 8.98 -2.89
C SER A 28 3.62 8.82 -2.24
N LEU A 29 4.61 9.59 -2.70
CA LEU A 29 5.91 9.72 -2.06
C LEU A 29 5.71 10.43 -0.72
N VAL A 30 6.00 9.74 0.37
CA VAL A 30 5.80 10.24 1.74
C VAL A 30 7.14 10.57 2.40
N GLN A 31 8.20 9.85 2.05
CA GLN A 31 9.54 10.03 2.63
C GLN A 31 10.58 10.02 1.51
N PRO A 32 10.98 11.19 0.95
CA PRO A 32 11.85 11.25 -0.22
C PRO A 32 13.25 10.65 0.01
N ASN A 33 13.71 10.60 1.27
CA ASN A 33 15.03 10.09 1.64
C ASN A 33 15.01 8.61 2.08
N ALA A 34 13.83 7.97 2.15
CA ALA A 34 13.76 6.58 2.57
C ALA A 34 14.20 5.64 1.43
N THR A 35 14.94 4.59 1.78
CA THR A 35 15.47 3.59 0.85
C THR A 35 14.99 2.19 1.22
N GLY A 36 15.00 1.26 0.26
CA GLY A 36 14.53 -0.13 0.45
C GLY A 36 13.07 -0.37 0.07
N SER A 37 12.56 -1.55 0.42
CA SER A 37 11.19 -2.01 0.13
C SER A 37 10.43 -2.39 1.40
N GLY A 38 9.12 -2.19 1.42
CA GLY A 38 8.25 -2.60 2.51
C GLY A 38 6.87 -3.03 2.03
N LYS A 39 6.11 -3.64 2.93
CA LYS A 39 4.76 -4.16 2.67
C LYS A 39 3.72 -3.16 3.14
N VAL A 40 2.73 -2.86 2.30
CA VAL A 40 1.58 -2.00 2.60
C VAL A 40 0.28 -2.76 2.37
N VAL A 41 -0.74 -2.45 3.17
CA VAL A 41 -2.08 -3.00 2.95
C VAL A 41 -2.91 -2.02 2.13
N THR A 42 -3.53 -2.50 1.05
CA THR A 42 -4.50 -1.74 0.26
C THR A 42 -5.85 -2.46 0.23
N ARG A 43 -6.92 -1.72 0.01
CA ARG A 43 -8.27 -2.28 -0.15
C ARG A 43 -8.60 -2.43 -1.62
N CYS A 44 -9.08 -3.60 -2.01
CA CYS A 44 -9.60 -3.80 -3.35
C CYS A 44 -10.78 -2.85 -3.60
N VAL A 45 -10.78 -2.17 -4.74
CA VAL A 45 -11.86 -1.23 -5.10
C VAL A 45 -13.21 -1.94 -5.26
N TYR A 46 -13.18 -3.21 -5.70
CA TYR A 46 -14.37 -4.02 -6.01
C TYR A 46 -14.98 -4.69 -4.77
N CYS A 47 -14.20 -5.51 -4.04
CA CYS A 47 -14.75 -6.31 -2.93
C CYS A 47 -14.39 -5.77 -1.54
N LYS A 48 -13.64 -4.67 -1.45
CA LYS A 48 -13.10 -4.09 -0.21
C LYS A 48 -12.18 -5.03 0.61
N GLY A 49 -11.86 -6.21 0.08
CA GLY A 49 -10.89 -7.14 0.64
C GLY A 49 -9.50 -6.52 0.78
N LEU A 50 -8.78 -6.96 1.80
CA LEU A 50 -7.44 -6.46 2.15
C LEU A 50 -6.39 -7.20 1.32
N ASN A 51 -5.44 -6.45 0.76
CA ASN A 51 -4.35 -7.00 -0.05
C ASN A 51 -3.03 -6.42 0.42
N LEU A 52 -2.04 -7.29 0.65
CA LEU A 52 -0.68 -6.90 0.98
C LEU A 52 0.10 -6.69 -0.32
N VAL A 53 0.80 -5.56 -0.44
CA VAL A 53 1.53 -5.17 -1.65
C VAL A 53 2.92 -4.70 -1.23
N GLU A 54 3.94 -5.10 -1.98
CA GLU A 54 5.30 -4.63 -1.78
C GLU A 54 5.56 -3.37 -2.61
N VAL A 55 6.04 -2.33 -1.95
CA VAL A 55 6.39 -1.03 -2.57
C VAL A 55 7.67 -0.48 -1.94
N PRO A 56 8.41 0.42 -2.61
CA PRO A 56 9.55 1.09 -1.99
C PRO A 56 9.13 1.87 -0.74
N THR A 57 9.98 1.88 0.29
CA THR A 57 9.71 2.52 1.60
C THR A 57 9.37 3.99 1.49
N MET A 58 9.94 4.70 0.52
CA MET A 58 9.62 6.11 0.22
C MET A 58 8.14 6.38 -0.06
N TYR A 59 7.36 5.35 -0.46
CA TYR A 59 5.91 5.45 -0.71
C TYR A 59 5.05 4.96 0.47
N ILE A 60 5.66 4.59 1.60
CA ILE A 60 4.98 4.03 2.76
C ILE A 60 4.72 5.14 3.79
N ASN A 61 3.45 5.37 4.12
CA ASN A 61 3.09 6.16 5.29
C ASN A 61 3.00 5.25 6.52
N GLU A 62 4.06 5.18 7.33
CA GLU A 62 4.13 4.27 8.49
C GLU A 62 3.01 4.52 9.51
N ALA A 63 2.67 5.77 9.80
CA ALA A 63 1.61 6.11 10.74
C ALA A 63 0.24 5.59 10.24
N ARG A 64 -0.05 5.75 8.95
CA ARG A 64 -1.26 5.20 8.32
C ARG A 64 -1.23 3.68 8.29
N PHE A 65 -0.09 3.08 7.97
CA PHE A 65 0.09 1.64 7.92
C PHE A 65 -0.13 1.00 9.31
N LYS A 66 0.51 1.51 10.37
CA LYS A 66 0.31 1.06 11.76
C LYS A 66 -1.16 1.15 12.17
N LYS A 67 -1.82 2.29 11.93
CA LYS A 67 -3.25 2.47 12.20
C LYS A 67 -4.11 1.46 11.43
N GLN A 68 -3.76 1.17 10.18
CA GLN A 68 -4.49 0.20 9.35
C GLN A 68 -4.33 -1.22 9.87
N ILE A 69 -3.11 -1.65 10.21
CA ILE A 69 -2.86 -2.96 10.82
C ILE A 69 -3.60 -3.09 12.15
N GLN A 70 -3.58 -2.06 13.01
CA GLN A 70 -4.34 -2.05 14.26
C GLN A 70 -5.85 -2.23 14.02
N ARG A 71 -6.43 -1.56 13.02
CA ARG A 71 -7.85 -1.73 12.65
C ARG A 71 -8.15 -3.15 12.18
N ILE A 72 -7.24 -3.75 11.40
CA ILE A 72 -7.39 -5.13 10.92
C ILE A 72 -7.35 -6.10 12.10
N ARG A 73 -6.37 -5.98 13.00
CA ARG A 73 -6.27 -6.82 14.21
C ARG A 73 -7.55 -6.75 15.04
N LYS A 74 -8.09 -5.55 15.26
CA LYS A 74 -9.39 -5.35 15.95
C LYS A 74 -10.55 -6.01 15.22
N GLN A 75 -10.63 -5.85 13.90
CA GLN A 75 -11.73 -6.41 13.09
C GLN A 75 -11.77 -7.94 13.11
N PHE A 76 -10.61 -8.59 13.13
CA PHE A 76 -10.49 -10.05 13.13
C PHE A 76 -10.30 -10.64 14.53
N ASN A 77 -10.45 -9.84 15.60
CA ASN A 77 -10.25 -10.24 16.99
C ASN A 77 -8.89 -10.94 17.25
N ILE A 78 -7.86 -10.56 16.49
CA ILE A 78 -6.52 -11.12 16.61
C ILE A 78 -5.84 -10.38 17.76
N VAL A 79 -6.03 -10.90 18.97
CA VAL A 79 -5.28 -10.53 20.17
C VAL A 79 -3.98 -11.34 20.13
N THR A 80 -2.87 -10.68 19.83
CA THR A 80 -1.54 -11.15 20.25
C THR A 80 -1.22 -10.51 21.57
#